data_AF-A0A258KXP1-F1
#
_entry.id   AF-A0A258KXP1-F1
#
_cell.length_a   1.000
_cell.length_b   1.000
_cell.length_c   1.000
_cell.angle_alpha   90.00
_cell.angle_beta   90.00
_cell.angle_gamma   90.00
#
_symmetry.space_group_name_H-M   'P 1'
#
loop_
_entity.id
_entity.type
_entity.pdbx_description
1 polymer ?
#
loop_
_entity_poly.entity_id
_entity_poly.type
_entity_poly.pdbx_seq_one_letter_code
_entity_poly.pdbx_strand_id
1 'polypeptide(L)'
;MGKNDPAQGVGNVRKALLRHTAKTVIVIDDDCTVNGPLTPLSRIDGDVGFFIGTRFRKNGSTKIGIRSGTIVVRPVRRALDFVDAWIAEGQTPDPTVSIRIA
;
A
#
# COMPACT_ATOMS: atom_id res chain seq x y z
N MET A 1 -9.27 21.44 -7.15
CA MET A 1 -9.23 20.25 -6.27
C MET A 1 -7.88 19.58 -6.53
N GLY A 2 -6.91 19.82 -5.65
CA GLY A 2 -5.51 19.42 -5.89
C GLY A 2 -5.39 17.90 -6.01
N LYS A 3 -4.72 17.43 -7.06
CA LYS A 3 -4.38 16.01 -7.18
C LYS A 3 -3.56 15.62 -5.95
N ASN A 4 -4.06 14.69 -5.14
CA ASN A 4 -3.28 14.11 -4.07
C ASN A 4 -2.06 13.46 -4.70
N ASP A 5 -0.87 13.99 -4.37
CA ASP A 5 0.39 13.38 -4.77
C ASP A 5 0.46 11.98 -4.12
N PRO A 6 0.57 10.89 -4.90
CA PRO A 6 0.67 9.54 -4.35
C PRO A 6 1.83 9.39 -3.34
N ALA A 7 2.90 10.18 -3.49
CA ALA A 7 4.02 10.20 -2.55
C ALA A 7 3.64 10.79 -1.19
N GLN A 8 2.68 11.72 -1.14
CA GLN A 8 2.17 12.33 0.08
C GLN A 8 1.43 11.29 0.95
N GLY A 9 0.70 10.37 0.32
CA GLY A 9 -0.05 9.31 0.99
C GLY A 9 0.86 8.35 1.75
N VAL A 10 1.90 7.82 1.08
CA VAL A 10 2.86 6.88 1.69
C VAL A 10 3.72 7.56 2.77
N GLY A 11 4.07 8.84 2.58
CA GLY A 11 4.78 9.62 3.61
C GLY A 11 4.02 9.71 4.95
N ASN A 12 2.68 9.73 4.91
CA ASN A 12 1.85 9.70 6.11
C ASN A 12 1.87 8.34 6.81
N VAL A 13 1.96 7.24 6.05
CA VAL A 13 2.11 5.88 6.60
C VAL A 13 3.40 5.80 7.42
N ARG A 14 4.52 6.30 6.87
CA ARG A 14 5.81 6.34 7.59
C ARG A 14 5.72 7.12 8.90
N LYS A 15 5.12 8.31 8.85
CA LYS A 15 4.92 9.15 10.04
C LYS A 15 4.05 8.45 11.09
N ALA A 16 3.03 7.72 10.68
CA ALA A 16 2.16 6.97 11.58
C ALA A 16 2.93 5.83 12.28
N LEU A 17 3.74 5.06 11.55
CA LEU A 17 4.56 3.98 12.11
C LEU A 17 5.55 4.50 13.15
N LEU A 18 6.20 5.64 12.88
CA LEU A 18 7.12 6.28 13.82
C LEU A 18 6.43 6.84 15.06
N ARG A 19 5.20 7.35 14.92
CA ARG A 19 4.42 7.92 16.03
C ARG A 19 3.75 6.85 16.90
N HIS A 20 3.47 5.67 16.33
CA HIS A 20 2.73 4.59 16.98
C HIS A 20 3.50 3.27 16.92
N THR A 21 4.63 3.22 17.62
CA THR A 21 5.57 2.09 17.59
C THR A 21 5.01 0.76 18.11
N ALA A 22 3.87 0.77 18.81
CA ALA A 22 3.20 -0.43 19.31
C ALA A 22 1.92 -0.80 18.54
N LYS A 23 1.56 -0.06 17.49
CA LYS A 23 0.30 -0.26 16.74
C LYS A 23 0.56 -0.58 15.28
N THR A 24 -0.15 -1.57 14.78
CA THR A 24 -0.24 -1.87 13.35
C THR A 24 -0.98 -0.74 12.63
N VAL A 25 -0.44 -0.27 11.51
CA VAL A 25 -1.07 0.72 10.64
C VAL A 25 -1.81 -0.03 9.53
N ILE A 26 -3.09 0.28 9.34
CA ILE A 26 -3.91 -0.26 8.25
C ILE A 26 -4.18 0.90 7.30
N VAL A 27 -3.68 0.78 6.08
CA VAL A 27 -3.89 1.70 4.96
C VAL A 27 -5.09 1.19 4.18
N ILE A 28 -6.05 2.08 3.92
CA ILE A 28 -7.30 1.79 3.25
C ILE A 28 -7.57 2.94 2.28
N ASP A 29 -7.87 2.62 1.02
CA ASP A 29 -8.28 3.63 0.02
C ASP A 29 -9.64 4.25 0.38
N ASP A 30 -9.91 5.44 -0.15
CA ASP A 30 -11.14 6.19 0.12
C ASP A 30 -12.40 5.54 -0.46
N ASP A 31 -12.26 4.67 -1.46
CA ASP A 31 -13.34 3.89 -2.06
C ASP A 31 -13.60 2.53 -1.38
N CYS A 32 -12.87 2.22 -0.30
CA CYS A 32 -13.02 0.94 0.39
C CYS A 32 -14.24 0.91 1.31
N THR A 33 -14.99 -0.19 1.27
CA THR A 33 -16.08 -0.47 2.23
C THR A 33 -15.62 -1.48 3.28
N VAL A 34 -15.65 -1.09 4.55
CA VAL A 34 -15.31 -1.96 5.68
C VAL A 34 -16.55 -2.74 6.12
N ASN A 35 -16.57 -4.04 5.80
CA ASN A 35 -17.71 -4.93 6.10
C ASN A 35 -17.60 -5.68 7.44
N GLY A 36 -16.64 -5.32 8.30
CA GLY A 36 -16.44 -6.00 9.60
C GLY A 36 -15.30 -5.41 10.42
N PRO A 37 -15.03 -5.96 11.62
CA PRO A 37 -13.98 -5.47 12.50
C PRO A 37 -12.59 -5.58 11.84
N LEU A 38 -11.78 -4.53 11.96
CA LEU A 38 -10.40 -4.51 11.44
C LEU A 38 -9.37 -5.16 12.38
N THR A 39 -9.75 -5.45 13.63
CA THR A 39 -8.85 -6.02 14.64
C THR A 39 -8.14 -7.30 14.18
N PRO A 40 -8.75 -8.24 13.43
CA PRO A 40 -8.02 -9.41 12.94
C PRO A 40 -6.85 -9.06 12.01
N LEU A 41 -6.98 -7.98 11.23
CA LEU A 41 -5.91 -7.53 10.32
C LEU A 41 -4.69 -7.00 11.07
N SER A 42 -4.81 -6.59 12.33
CA SER A 42 -3.65 -6.11 13.09
C SER A 42 -2.69 -7.23 13.50
N ARG A 43 -3.10 -8.50 13.35
CA ARG A 43 -2.40 -9.70 13.82
C ARG A 43 -1.77 -10.52 12.69
N ILE A 44 -1.32 -9.88 11.62
CA ILE A 44 -0.61 -10.57 10.54
C ILE A 44 0.71 -11.20 11.03
N ASP A 45 1.01 -12.39 10.53
CA ASP A 45 2.27 -13.10 10.82
C ASP A 45 3.48 -12.41 10.18
N GLY A 46 3.29 -11.77 9.02
CA GLY A 46 4.31 -11.01 8.31
C GLY A 46 4.45 -9.56 8.78
N ASP A 47 5.51 -8.90 8.31
CA ASP A 47 5.77 -7.48 8.61
C ASP A 47 4.85 -6.54 7.82
N VAL A 48 4.48 -6.94 6.60
CA VAL A 48 3.58 -6.21 5.69
C VAL A 48 2.60 -7.20 5.06
N GLY A 49 1.32 -6.83 5.01
CA GLY A 49 0.25 -7.62 4.41
C GLY A 49 -0.41 -6.88 3.24
N PHE A 50 -0.71 -7.61 2.17
CA PHE A 50 -1.42 -7.10 1.00
C PHE A 50 -2.66 -7.95 0.71
N PHE A 51 -3.68 -7.32 0.16
CA PHE A 51 -4.77 -8.07 -0.46
C PHE A 51 -4.35 -8.57 -1.84
N ILE A 52 -4.43 -9.88 -2.05
CA ILE A 52 -4.15 -10.52 -3.33
C ILE A 52 -5.45 -11.14 -3.84
N GLY A 53 -5.95 -10.61 -4.95
CA GLY A 53 -7.08 -11.19 -5.67
C GLY A 53 -6.60 -12.21 -6.69
N THR A 54 -7.08 -13.44 -6.59
CA THR A 54 -6.89 -14.47 -7.63
C THR A 54 -8.16 -14.57 -8.48
N ARG A 55 -8.01 -14.65 -9.80
CA ARG A 55 -9.09 -14.97 -10.74
C ARG A 55 -8.64 -16.10 -11.65
N PHE A 56 -9.49 -17.11 -11.81
CA PHE A 56 -9.26 -18.16 -12.79
C PHE A 56 -9.78 -17.71 -14.17
N ARG A 57 -8.97 -17.87 -15.20
CA ARG A 57 -9.38 -17.63 -16.59
C ARG A 57 -10.12 -18.85 -17.12
N LYS A 58 -10.91 -18.67 -18.20
CA LYS A 58 -11.66 -19.76 -18.86
C LYS A 58 -10.76 -20.92 -19.35
N ASN A 59 -9.46 -20.67 -19.56
CA ASN A 59 -8.48 -21.68 -19.96
C ASN A 59 -7.74 -22.34 -18.78
N GLY A 60 -8.24 -22.19 -17.54
CA GLY A 60 -7.65 -22.79 -16.34
C GLY A 60 -6.43 -22.05 -15.76
N SER A 61 -5.90 -21.03 -16.44
CA SER A 61 -4.76 -20.25 -15.91
C SER A 61 -5.18 -19.28 -14.82
N THR A 62 -4.31 -19.08 -13.83
CA THR A 62 -4.52 -18.13 -12.72
C THR A 62 -4.02 -16.74 -13.10
N LYS A 63 -4.88 -15.73 -12.95
CA LYS A 63 -4.49 -14.31 -12.95
C LYS A 63 -4.40 -13.85 -11.49
N ILE A 64 -3.22 -13.44 -11.08
CA ILE A 64 -2.97 -12.85 -9.76
C ILE A 64 -2.95 -11.33 -9.93
N GLY A 65 -3.70 -10.62 -9.10
CA GLY A 65 -3.65 -9.17 -9.01
C GLY A 65 -3.45 -8.74 -7.57
N ILE A 66 -2.31 -8.11 -7.29
CA ILE A 66 -2.07 -7.45 -6.00
C ILE A 66 -2.86 -6.14 -5.99
N ARG A 67 -3.55 -5.86 -4.89
CA ARG A 67 -4.30 -4.61 -4.70
C ARG A 67 -3.64 -3.81 -3.59
N SER A 68 -3.25 -2.57 -3.90
CA SER A 68 -2.69 -1.64 -2.93
C SER A 68 -3.74 -0.94 -2.06
N GLY A 69 -5.02 -1.03 -2.42
CA GLY A 69 -6.09 -0.33 -1.69
C GLY A 69 -6.40 -0.87 -0.29
N THR A 70 -5.72 -1.94 0.13
CA THR A 70 -5.64 -2.33 1.54
C THR A 70 -4.26 -2.90 1.82
N ILE A 71 -3.51 -2.22 2.69
CA ILE A 71 -2.17 -2.63 3.12
C ILE A 71 -2.10 -2.58 4.64
N VAL A 72 -1.52 -3.61 5.24
CA VAL A 72 -1.31 -3.70 6.69
C VAL A 72 0.19 -3.63 6.94
N VAL A 73 0.62 -2.76 7.86
CA VAL A 73 2.04 -2.52 8.13
C VAL A 73 2.30 -2.59 9.64
N ARG A 74 3.17 -3.52 10.06
CA ARG A 74 3.61 -3.61 11.45
C ARG A 74 4.64 -2.52 11.75
N PRO A 75 4.69 -1.98 12.98
CA PRO A 75 5.65 -0.93 13.35
C PRO A 75 7.04 -1.52 13.67
N VAL A 76 7.64 -2.21 12.71
CA VAL A 76 8.95 -2.87 12.83
C VAL A 76 9.93 -2.34 11.78
N ARG A 77 11.22 -2.51 12.02
CA ARG A 77 12.28 -1.93 11.15
C ARG A 77 12.13 -2.36 9.69
N ARG A 78 11.91 -3.65 9.42
CA ARG A 78 11.76 -4.18 8.05
C ARG A 78 10.55 -3.60 7.31
N ALA A 79 9.46 -3.37 8.02
CA ALA A 79 8.27 -2.74 7.47
C ALA A 79 8.50 -1.24 7.18
N LEU A 80 9.28 -0.55 8.02
CA LEU A 80 9.74 0.81 7.74
C LEU A 80 10.63 0.85 6.50
N ASP A 81 11.55 -0.11 6.34
CA ASP A 81 12.40 -0.20 5.14
C ASP A 81 11.56 -0.41 3.87
N PHE A 82 10.51 -1.24 3.96
CA PHE A 82 9.54 -1.39 2.87
C PHE A 82 8.84 -0.07 2.53
N VAL A 83 8.35 0.67 3.53
CA VAL A 83 7.69 1.96 3.31
C VAL A 83 8.66 3.00 2.74
N ASP A 84 9.92 3.00 3.19
CA ASP A 84 10.96 3.89 2.66
C ASP A 84 11.23 3.59 1.18
N ALA A 85 11.33 2.32 0.80
CA ALA A 85 11.45 1.91 -0.59
C ALA A 85 10.23 2.29 -1.42
N TRP A 86 9.02 2.16 -0.86
CA TRP A 86 7.78 2.54 -1.54
C TRP A 86 7.69 4.04 -1.80
N ILE A 87 8.12 4.89 -0.85
CA ILE A 87 8.23 6.33 -1.05
C ILE A 87 9.22 6.65 -2.17
N ALA A 88 10.39 6.01 -2.17
CA ALA A 88 11.41 6.21 -3.18
C ALA A 88 10.91 5.84 -4.59
N GLU A 89 10.22 4.70 -4.72
CA GLU A 89 9.64 4.27 -5.99
C GLU A 89 8.59 5.27 -6.53
N GLY A 90 7.73 5.79 -5.65
CA GLY A 90 6.73 6.80 -6.04
C GLY A 90 7.31 8.15 -6.44
N GLN A 91 8.60 8.40 -6.15
CA GLN A 91 9.33 9.60 -6.55
C GLN A 91 10.15 9.40 -7.83
N THR A 92 10.35 8.16 -8.28
CA THR A 92 10.99 7.87 -9.56
C THR A 92 10.10 8.39 -10.69
N PRO A 93 10.55 9.37 -11.50
CA PRO A 93 9.76 9.84 -12.64
C PRO A 93 9.58 8.69 -13.62
N ASP A 94 8.35 8.48 -14.10
CA ASP A 94 8.09 7.52 -15.18
C ASP A 94 8.88 7.95 -16.44
N PRO A 95 9.88 7.17 -16.89
CA PRO A 95 10.69 7.52 -18.05
C PRO A 95 9.85 7.59 -19.35
N THR A 96 8.63 7.07 -19.33
CA THR A 96 7.68 7.07 -20.45
C THR A 96 6.87 8.37 -20.55
N VAL A 97 6.80 9.18 -19.48
CA VAL A 97 6.11 10.48 -19.50
C VAL A 97 7.08 11.57 -19.95
N SER A 98 7.50 11.48 -21.21
CA SER A 98 8.13 12.61 -21.90
C SER A 98 7.01 13.50 -22.44
N ILE A 99 6.62 14.51 -21.67
CA ILE A 99 5.78 15.60 -22.19
C ILE A 99 6.61 16.33 -23.25
N ARG A 100 6.32 16.04 -24.53
CA ARG A 100 6.71 16.96 -25.62
C ARG A 100 5.82 18.18 -25.50
N ILE A 101 6.37 19.26 -24.95
CA ILE A 101 5.81 20.60 -25.14
C ILE A 101 6.26 21.03 -26.54
N ALA A 102 5.26 21.36 -27.37
CA ALA A 102 5.45 21.86 -28.74
C ALA A 102 6.18 23.20 -28.75
#